data_AF-A0A7C5K2J1-F1
#
_entry.id   AF-A0A7C5K2J1-F1
#
_cell.length_a   1.000
_cell.length_b   1.000
_cell.length_c   1.000
_cell.angle_alpha   90.00
_cell.angle_beta   90.00
_cell.angle_gamma   90.00
#
_symmetry.space_group_name_H-M   'P 1'
#
loop_
_entity.id
_entity.type
_entity.pdbx_description
1 polymer ?
#
loop_
_entity_poly.entity_id
_entity_poly.type
_entity_poly.pdbx_seq_one_letter_code
_entity_poly.pdbx_strand_id
1 'polypeptide(L)'
;MITRESFVDEIVALIGESEVSLPEDVVRALDAAFERESDPIAISQIGAILENIEIAGDKRIPLCQDTGILIFDVLVGTGARIDFDIRDAIFDAVVAATNTVPLRPNVVHPLTRK
;
A
#
# COMPACT_ATOMS: atom_id res chain seq x y z
N MET A 1 23.18 -3.31 -12.62
CA MET A 1 23.39 -2.16 -11.72
C MET A 1 22.01 -1.58 -11.52
N ILE A 2 21.58 -1.45 -10.28
CA ILE A 2 20.28 -0.85 -9.98
C ILE A 2 20.49 0.66 -10.05
N THR A 3 19.70 1.37 -10.85
CA THR A 3 19.79 2.83 -10.90
C THR A 3 18.86 3.41 -9.84
N ARG A 4 19.23 4.58 -9.31
CA ARG A 4 18.40 5.29 -8.33
C ARG A 4 17.00 5.56 -8.87
N GLU A 5 16.91 5.99 -10.13
CA GLU A 5 15.65 6.25 -10.83
C GLU A 5 14.75 5.01 -10.86
N SER A 6 15.25 3.87 -11.35
CA SER A 6 14.47 2.62 -11.40
C SER A 6 14.03 2.15 -10.02
N PHE A 7 14.85 2.38 -9.00
CA PHE A 7 14.53 1.99 -7.63
C PHE A 7 13.42 2.88 -7.05
N VAL A 8 13.51 4.19 -7.25
CA VAL A 8 12.48 5.14 -6.78
C VAL A 8 11.14 4.85 -7.45
N ASP A 9 11.12 4.66 -8.77
CA ASP A 9 9.90 4.38 -9.53
C ASP A 9 9.22 3.08 -9.06
N GLU A 10 10.02 2.04 -8.81
CA GLU A 10 9.50 0.76 -8.33
C GLU A 10 8.93 0.87 -6.91
N ILE A 11 9.56 1.65 -6.02
CA ILE A 11 9.01 1.88 -4.68
C ILE A 11 7.72 2.70 -4.74
N VAL A 12 7.60 3.69 -5.63
CA VAL A 12 6.35 4.42 -5.86
C VAL A 12 5.24 3.49 -6.34
N ALA A 13 5.56 2.60 -7.30
CA ALA A 13 4.61 1.61 -7.79
C ALA A 13 4.19 0.62 -6.69
N LEU A 14 5.13 0.17 -5.86
CA LEU A 14 4.88 -0.73 -4.74
C LEU A 14 3.95 -0.11 -3.70
N ILE A 15 4.20 1.14 -3.30
CA ILE A 15 3.30 1.90 -2.40
C ILE A 15 1.92 2.04 -3.05
N GLY A 16 1.89 2.36 -4.35
CA GLY A 16 0.67 2.40 -5.16
C GLY A 16 -0.15 1.13 -5.04
N GLU A 17 0.48 -0.01 -5.27
CA GLU A 17 -0.19 -1.31 -5.25
C GLU A 17 -0.66 -1.69 -3.85
N SER A 18 0.16 -1.47 -2.81
CA SER A 18 -0.18 -1.84 -1.43
C SER A 18 -1.40 -1.11 -0.87
N GLU A 19 -1.72 0.07 -1.40
CA GLU A 19 -2.85 0.88 -0.94
C GLU A 19 -4.15 0.59 -1.69
N VAL A 20 -4.07 0.10 -2.94
CA VAL A 20 -5.24 -0.05 -3.83
C VAL A 20 -5.71 -1.50 -3.97
N SER A 21 -4.87 -2.49 -3.64
CA SER A 21 -5.19 -3.90 -3.79
C SER A 21 -4.83 -4.72 -2.56
N LEU A 22 -5.43 -5.90 -2.45
CA LEU A 22 -5.09 -6.90 -1.45
C LEU A 22 -4.51 -8.14 -2.13
N PRO A 23 -3.63 -8.89 -1.43
CA PRO A 23 -3.17 -10.19 -1.89
C PRO A 23 -4.34 -11.13 -2.23
N GLU A 24 -4.18 -11.93 -3.28
CA GLU A 24 -5.23 -12.80 -3.80
C GLU A 24 -5.72 -13.83 -2.77
N ASP A 25 -4.84 -14.30 -1.87
CA ASP A 25 -5.20 -15.20 -0.78
C ASP A 25 -6.12 -14.54 0.25
N VAL A 26 -5.93 -13.25 0.52
CA VAL A 26 -6.82 -12.46 1.40
C VAL A 26 -8.19 -12.29 0.76
N VAL A 27 -8.24 -11.95 -0.54
CA VAL A 27 -9.52 -11.81 -1.28
C VAL A 27 -10.29 -13.12 -1.28
N ARG A 28 -9.63 -14.24 -1.64
CA ARG A 28 -10.25 -15.58 -1.59
C ARG A 28 -10.74 -15.97 -0.20
N ALA A 29 -10.03 -15.56 0.86
CA ALA A 29 -10.46 -15.82 2.23
C ALA A 29 -11.72 -15.03 2.59
N LEU A 30 -11.84 -13.79 2.11
CA LEU A 30 -13.04 -12.96 2.27
C LEU A 30 -14.23 -13.53 1.50
N ASP A 31 -14.03 -13.97 0.25
CA ASP A 31 -15.07 -14.64 -0.55
C ASP A 31 -15.57 -15.92 0.15
N ALA A 32 -14.66 -16.79 0.60
CA ALA A 32 -15.02 -17.99 1.32
C ALA A 32 -15.71 -17.72 2.67
N ALA A 33 -15.39 -16.59 3.31
CA ALA A 33 -16.08 -16.14 4.52
C ALA A 33 -17.50 -15.66 4.19
N PHE A 34 -17.67 -14.88 3.12
CA PHE A 34 -18.96 -14.42 2.63
C PHE A 34 -19.91 -15.58 2.30
N GLU A 35 -19.42 -16.62 1.63
CA GLU A 35 -20.22 -17.79 1.25
C GLU A 35 -20.68 -18.66 2.43
N ARG A 36 -19.90 -18.70 3.52
CA ARG A 36 -20.17 -19.57 4.67
C ARG A 36 -20.91 -18.86 5.81
N GLU A 37 -20.85 -17.53 5.85
CA GLU A 37 -21.46 -16.75 6.91
C GLU A 37 -22.99 -16.89 6.90
N SER A 38 -23.58 -16.84 8.10
CA SER A 38 -25.02 -16.97 8.33
C SER A 38 -25.62 -15.77 9.04
N ASP A 39 -24.79 -14.97 9.74
CA ASP A 39 -25.24 -13.73 10.34
C ASP A 39 -25.48 -12.66 9.25
N PRO A 40 -26.71 -12.12 9.15
CA PRO A 40 -27.07 -11.20 8.06
C PRO A 40 -26.30 -9.87 8.13
N ILE A 41 -25.88 -9.43 9.32
CA ILE A 41 -25.08 -8.21 9.48
C ILE A 41 -23.66 -8.49 8.99
N ALA A 42 -23.07 -9.61 9.39
CA ALA A 42 -21.72 -9.99 8.98
C ALA A 42 -21.61 -10.16 7.45
N ILE A 43 -22.59 -10.82 6.82
CA ILE A 43 -22.68 -10.93 5.35
C ILE A 43 -22.67 -9.53 4.70
N SER A 44 -23.50 -8.61 5.20
CA SER A 44 -23.57 -7.24 4.68
C SER A 44 -22.23 -6.50 4.82
N GLN A 45 -21.48 -6.71 5.90
CA GLN A 45 -20.19 -6.06 6.10
C GLN A 45 -19.10 -6.65 5.19
N ILE A 46 -19.03 -7.98 5.07
CA ILE A 46 -18.07 -8.63 4.18
C ILE A 46 -18.34 -8.25 2.73
N GLY A 47 -19.62 -8.19 2.32
CA GLY A 47 -20.00 -7.73 0.98
C GLY A 47 -19.55 -6.30 0.70
N ALA A 48 -19.69 -5.39 1.66
CA ALA A 48 -19.20 -4.02 1.53
C ALA A 48 -17.65 -3.94 1.43
N ILE A 49 -16.94 -4.82 2.13
CA ILE A 49 -15.47 -4.92 2.04
C ILE A 49 -15.07 -5.38 0.63
N LEU A 50 -15.71 -6.43 0.11
CA LEU A 50 -15.46 -6.95 -1.24
C LEU A 50 -15.75 -5.89 -2.32
N GLU A 51 -16.89 -5.20 -2.24
CA GLU A 51 -17.24 -4.10 -3.15
C GLU A 51 -16.20 -2.96 -3.07
N ASN A 52 -15.73 -2.61 -1.87
CA ASN A 52 -14.69 -1.61 -1.70
C ASN A 52 -13.35 -2.03 -2.34
N ILE A 53 -13.00 -3.32 -2.26
CA ILE A 53 -11.80 -3.87 -2.91
C ILE A 53 -11.89 -3.71 -4.44
N GLU A 54 -13.03 -4.05 -5.03
CA GLU A 54 -13.26 -3.87 -6.48
C GLU A 54 -13.15 -2.40 -6.88
N ILE A 55 -13.84 -1.51 -6.14
CA ILE A 55 -13.84 -0.06 -6.43
C ILE A 55 -12.43 0.53 -6.31
N ALA A 56 -11.67 0.13 -5.29
CA ALA A 56 -10.30 0.61 -5.08
C ALA A 56 -9.38 0.21 -6.23
N GLY A 57 -9.45 -1.05 -6.67
CA GLY A 57 -8.68 -1.56 -7.81
C GLY A 57 -9.05 -0.85 -9.12
N ASP A 58 -10.34 -0.74 -9.41
CA ASP A 58 -10.84 -0.15 -10.67
C ASP A 58 -10.53 1.35 -10.78
N LYS A 59 -10.73 2.09 -9.68
CA LYS A 59 -10.53 3.55 -9.67
C LYS A 59 -9.10 3.94 -9.30
N ARG A 60 -8.26 2.98 -8.92
CA ARG A 60 -6.91 3.19 -8.37
C ARG A 60 -6.91 4.20 -7.23
N ILE A 61 -7.79 4.00 -6.26
CA ILE A 61 -7.89 4.82 -5.04
C ILE A 61 -7.63 3.96 -3.80
N PRO A 62 -7.10 4.53 -2.70
CA PRO A 62 -6.82 3.75 -1.50
C PRO A 62 -8.05 3.00 -0.96
N LEU A 63 -7.85 1.74 -0.58
CA LEU A 63 -8.84 0.87 0.05
C LEU A 63 -9.38 1.44 1.37
N CYS A 64 -8.51 2.13 2.11
CA CYS A 64 -8.81 2.70 3.41
C CYS A 64 -8.51 4.20 3.42
N GLN A 65 -9.32 4.95 4.16
CA GLN A 65 -9.05 6.36 4.41
C GLN A 65 -7.78 6.57 5.26
N ASP A 66 -7.40 5.58 6.06
CA ASP A 66 -6.13 5.52 6.77
C ASP A 66 -5.14 4.66 5.98
N THR A 67 -4.20 5.31 5.29
CA THR A 67 -3.14 4.68 4.47
C THR A 67 -1.93 4.22 5.31
N GLY A 68 -2.13 4.03 6.61
CA GLY A 68 -1.13 3.50 7.54
C GLY A 68 0.17 4.30 7.67
N ILE A 69 1.20 3.60 8.16
CA ILE A 69 2.58 4.04 8.26
C ILE A 69 3.39 3.14 7.34
N LEU A 70 4.14 3.73 6.41
CA LEU A 70 5.00 2.98 5.50
C LEU A 70 6.21 2.41 6.25
N ILE A 71 6.33 1.09 6.27
CA ILE A 71 7.41 0.35 6.91
C ILE A 71 8.13 -0.45 5.82
N PHE A 72 9.44 -0.24 5.71
CA PHE A 72 10.28 -0.93 4.73
C PHE A 72 11.26 -1.85 5.46
N ASP A 73 11.21 -3.14 5.17
CA ASP A 73 12.28 -4.08 5.47
C ASP A 73 13.11 -4.29 4.21
N VAL A 74 14.41 -4.05 4.29
CA VAL A 74 15.29 -3.97 3.11
C VAL A 74 16.40 -5.00 3.25
N LEU A 75 16.33 -6.04 2.42
CA LEU A 75 17.39 -7.03 2.28
C LEU A 75 18.21 -6.76 1.03
N VAL A 76 19.50 -6.46 1.20
CA VAL A 76 20.42 -6.21 0.08
C VAL A 76 21.33 -7.42 -0.12
N GLY A 77 21.24 -8.04 -1.30
CA GLY A 77 22.13 -9.14 -1.67
C GLY A 77 23.58 -8.68 -1.83
N THR A 78 24.54 -9.53 -1.46
CA THR A 78 25.98 -9.21 -1.51
C THR A 78 26.52 -8.89 -2.92
N GLY A 79 25.83 -9.35 -3.97
CA GLY A 79 26.14 -9.05 -5.36
C GLY A 79 25.45 -7.81 -5.93
N ALA A 80 24.59 -7.14 -5.14
CA ALA A 80 23.87 -5.95 -5.59
C ALA A 80 24.87 -4.81 -5.85
N ARG A 81 24.73 -4.16 -7.01
CA ARG A 81 25.50 -2.96 -7.36
C ARG A 81 24.57 -1.76 -7.26
N ILE A 82 24.69 -1.04 -6.14
CA ILE A 82 23.92 0.14 -5.74
C ILE A 82 24.94 1.23 -5.40
N ASP A 83 24.85 2.39 -6.04
CA ASP A 83 25.75 3.53 -5.88
C ASP A 83 25.06 4.77 -5.27
N PHE A 84 23.89 4.56 -4.68
CA PHE A 84 23.09 5.58 -3.99
C PHE A 84 22.70 5.14 -2.57
N ASP A 85 22.32 6.10 -1.73
CA ASP A 85 21.75 5.80 -0.42
C ASP A 85 20.31 5.30 -0.55
N ILE A 86 20.05 4.06 -0.10
CA ILE A 86 18.74 3.42 -0.23
C ILE A 86 17.69 4.13 0.63
N ARG A 87 18.05 4.61 1.83
CA ARG A 87 17.09 5.28 2.71
C ARG A 87 16.64 6.59 2.10
N ASP A 88 17.55 7.38 1.55
CA ASP A 88 17.22 8.63 0.88
C ASP A 88 16.39 8.38 -0.39
N ALA A 89 16.68 7.31 -1.14
CA ALA A 89 15.88 6.93 -2.30
C ALA A 89 14.45 6.51 -1.90
N ILE A 90 14.28 5.73 -0.82
CA ILE A 90 12.95 5.39 -0.27
C ILE A 90 12.23 6.66 0.18
N PHE A 91 12.92 7.60 0.85
CA PHE A 91 12.32 8.85 1.28
C PHE A 91 11.76 9.66 0.11
N ASP A 92 12.54 9.81 -0.96
CA ASP A 92 12.08 10.50 -2.19
C ASP A 92 10.87 9.78 -2.83
N ALA A 93 10.89 8.45 -2.85
CA ALA A 93 9.78 7.66 -3.37
C ALA A 93 8.51 7.87 -2.53
N VAL A 94 8.61 7.92 -1.20
CA VAL A 94 7.47 8.21 -0.31
C VAL A 94 6.92 9.62 -0.56
N VAL A 95 7.79 10.62 -0.75
CA VAL A 95 7.37 11.99 -1.09
C VAL A 95 6.63 12.00 -2.43
N ALA A 96 7.14 11.31 -3.45
CA ALA A 96 6.47 11.19 -4.74
C ALA A 96 5.12 10.48 -4.61
N ALA A 97 5.09 9.31 -3.97
CA ALA A 97 3.90 8.49 -3.78
C ALA A 97 2.81 9.21 -2.97
N THR A 98 3.17 10.03 -1.98
CA THR A 98 2.20 10.83 -1.21
C THR A 98 1.38 11.75 -2.13
N ASN A 99 2.00 12.27 -3.20
CA ASN A 99 1.33 13.14 -4.16
C ASN A 99 0.59 12.36 -5.27
N THR A 100 1.05 11.17 -5.64
CA THR A 100 0.53 10.40 -6.80
C THR A 100 -0.45 9.28 -6.42
N VAL A 101 -0.36 8.71 -5.22
CA VAL A 101 -1.17 7.59 -4.67
C VAL A 101 -2.25 8.11 -3.68
N PRO A 102 -2.65 9.38 -3.80
CA PRO A 102 -3.27 10.21 -2.74
C PRO A 102 -3.20 9.66 -1.29
N LEU A 103 -2.00 9.48 -0.75
CA LEU A 103 -1.83 8.97 0.62
C LEU A 103 -2.32 9.98 1.65
N ARG A 104 -2.84 9.47 2.78
CA ARG A 104 -3.14 10.33 3.93
C ARG A 104 -1.86 10.60 4.72
N PRO A 105 -1.54 11.87 5.06
CA PRO A 105 -0.41 12.19 5.93
C PRO A 105 -0.75 11.80 7.38
N ASN A 106 -0.51 10.52 7.71
CA ASN A 106 -0.84 9.92 9.00
C ASN A 106 0.18 10.22 10.10
N VAL A 107 1.41 10.61 9.73
CA VAL A 107 2.48 10.94 10.67
C VAL A 107 2.64 12.46 10.71
N VAL A 108 2.46 13.04 11.90
CA VAL A 108 2.63 14.48 12.14
C VAL A 108 3.65 14.72 13.24
N HIS A 109 4.38 15.81 13.12
CA HIS A 109 5.32 16.24 14.14
C HIS A 109 4.57 16.55 15.45
N PRO A 110 5.00 16.00 16.61
CA PRO A 110 4.21 16.01 17.84
C PRO A 110 3.95 17.41 18.41
N LEU A 111 4.86 18.37 18.18
CA LEU A 111 4.69 19.76 18.65
C LEU A 111 3.97 20.66 17.64
N THR A 112 4.39 20.66 16.37
CA THR A 112 3.89 21.58 15.35
C THR A 112 2.63 21.09 14.67
N ARG A 113 2.31 19.78 14.78
CA ARG A 113 1.26 19.08 14.02
C ARG A 113 1.37 19.27 12.50
N LYS A 114 2.57 19.61 12.04
CA LYS A 114 2.95 19.64 10.63
C LYS A 114 3.44 18.28 10.20
#